data_AF-G0MKE6-F1
#
_entry.id   AF-G0MKE6-F1
#
_cell.length_a   1.000
_cell.length_b   1.000
_cell.length_c   1.000
_cell.angle_alpha   90.00
_cell.angle_beta   90.00
_cell.angle_gamma   90.00
#
_symmetry.space_group_name_H-M   'P 1'
#
loop_
_entity.id
_entity.type
_entity.pdbx_description
1 polymer ?
#
loop_
_entity_poly.entity_id
_entity_poly.type
_entity_poly.pdbx_seq_one_letter_code
_entity_poly.pdbx_strand_id
1 'polypeptide(L)'
;MRFVFLLIAITITTSDGGKIGRLQSVAVSGQLKCDGKPAVGLRVDLMESDNNLEESGIIDDDDFMNYVISDDSGSFSVNGSEIEISGIEPYVNIFHKCDDGMSPCQRVLRINVPKSATVWGDTPTEVFSIGTFELSGKVLGERRSCAYRNLTATSSA
;
A
#
# COMPACT_ATOMS: atom_id res chain seq x y z
N MET A 1 -27.82 -44.67 41.67
CA MET A 1 -27.20 -43.36 41.37
C MET A 1 -26.78 -43.36 39.90
N ARG A 2 -27.43 -42.56 39.04
CA ARG A 2 -27.00 -42.34 37.65
C ARG A 2 -26.25 -41.00 37.63
N PHE A 3 -24.93 -41.04 37.42
CA PHE A 3 -24.12 -39.85 37.21
C PHE A 3 -24.27 -39.40 35.76
N VAL A 4 -24.98 -38.29 35.54
CA VAL A 4 -25.07 -37.62 34.25
C VAL A 4 -23.88 -36.67 34.17
N PHE A 5 -22.85 -37.04 33.40
CA PHE A 5 -21.76 -36.12 33.06
C PHE A 5 -22.24 -35.19 31.94
N LEU A 6 -22.54 -33.94 32.29
CA LEU A 6 -22.85 -32.90 31.32
C LEU A 6 -21.53 -32.46 30.66
N LEU A 7 -21.24 -32.98 29.46
CA LEU A 7 -20.14 -32.49 28.63
C LEU A 7 -20.54 -31.11 28.09
N ILE A 8 -20.13 -30.04 28.79
CA ILE A 8 -20.19 -28.68 28.25
C ILE A 8 -19.10 -28.58 27.19
N ALA A 9 -19.48 -28.71 25.92
CA ALA A 9 -18.62 -28.39 24.80
C ALA A 9 -18.39 -26.87 24.81
N ILE A 10 -17.24 -26.42 25.30
CA ILE A 10 -16.80 -25.04 25.19
C ILE A 10 -16.46 -24.82 23.71
N THR A 11 -17.39 -24.24 22.96
CA THR A 11 -17.10 -23.72 21.63
C THR A 11 -16.23 -22.49 21.80
N ILE A 12 -14.93 -22.61 21.53
CA ILE A 12 -14.02 -21.47 21.46
C ILE A 12 -14.40 -20.72 20.18
N THR A 13 -15.30 -19.75 20.29
CA THR A 13 -15.53 -18.80 19.20
C THR A 13 -14.30 -17.92 19.13
N THR A 14 -13.44 -18.12 18.13
CA THR A 14 -12.39 -17.16 17.79
C THR A 14 -13.11 -15.90 17.33
N SER A 15 -13.24 -14.90 18.20
CA SER A 15 -13.61 -13.57 17.77
C SER A 15 -12.42 -13.02 17.01
N ASP A 16 -12.40 -13.23 15.70
CA ASP A 16 -11.64 -12.34 14.83
C ASP A 16 -12.21 -10.94 15.11
N GLY A 17 -11.42 -10.12 15.81
CA GLY A 17 -11.76 -8.72 16.05
C GLY A 17 -11.78 -8.03 14.71
N GLY A 18 -12.92 -8.09 14.01
CA GLY A 18 -13.08 -7.49 12.70
C GLY A 18 -12.94 -5.98 12.77
N LYS A 19 -12.33 -5.40 11.73
CA LYS A 19 -12.32 -3.95 11.52
C LYS A 19 -13.75 -3.42 11.51
N ILE A 20 -13.97 -2.29 12.17
CA ILE A 20 -15.28 -1.63 12.24
C ILE A 20 -15.31 -0.59 11.14
N GLY A 21 -16.31 -0.64 10.26
CA GLY A 21 -16.41 0.33 9.19
C GLY A 21 -17.16 -0.18 7.98
N ARG A 22 -16.93 0.48 6.86
CA ARG A 22 -17.44 0.10 5.55
C ARG A 22 -16.26 -0.10 4.62
N LEU A 23 -16.35 -1.18 3.85
CA LEU A 23 -15.36 -1.49 2.84
C LEU A 23 -15.32 -0.38 1.78
N GLN A 24 -14.12 0.08 1.50
CA GLN A 24 -13.81 1.05 0.46
C GLN A 24 -12.67 0.54 -0.38
N SER A 25 -12.60 0.98 -1.62
CA SER A 25 -11.57 0.55 -2.56
C SER A 25 -11.06 1.70 -3.42
N VAL A 26 -9.84 1.52 -3.91
CA VAL A 26 -9.16 2.46 -4.80
C VAL A 26 -8.31 1.70 -5.82
N ALA A 27 -8.21 2.25 -7.03
CA ALA A 27 -7.27 1.82 -8.05
C ALA A 27 -6.39 3.00 -8.47
N VAL A 28 -5.08 2.76 -8.55
CA VAL A 28 -4.07 3.77 -8.83
C VAL A 28 -3.18 3.29 -9.97
N SER A 29 -2.88 4.17 -10.92
CA SER A 29 -1.95 3.89 -12.02
C SER A 29 -0.97 5.03 -12.25
N GLY A 30 0.15 4.72 -12.89
CA GLY A 30 1.14 5.72 -13.29
C GLY A 30 2.25 5.14 -14.14
N GLN A 31 3.15 6.00 -14.60
CA GLN A 31 4.37 5.62 -15.28
C GLN A 31 5.58 6.23 -14.58
N LEU A 32 6.60 5.43 -14.33
CA LEU A 32 7.82 5.82 -13.63
C LEU A 32 8.98 5.96 -14.61
N LYS A 33 9.76 7.03 -14.45
CA LYS A 33 10.97 7.28 -15.22
C LYS A 33 12.17 7.52 -14.32
N CYS A 34 13.34 7.22 -14.85
CA CYS A 34 14.64 7.55 -14.30
C CYS A 34 15.50 8.12 -15.44
N ASP A 35 15.84 9.41 -15.35
CA ASP A 35 16.58 10.15 -16.38
C ASP A 35 15.93 10.03 -17.77
N GLY A 36 14.62 10.21 -17.82
CA GLY A 36 13.83 10.14 -19.05
C GLY A 36 13.60 8.74 -19.61
N LYS A 37 14.23 7.69 -19.06
CA LYS A 37 14.01 6.29 -19.45
C LYS A 37 12.95 5.64 -18.55
N PRO A 38 12.19 4.65 -19.05
CA PRO A 38 11.30 3.84 -18.21
C PRO A 38 12.03 3.24 -17.00
N ALA A 39 11.47 3.40 -15.80
CA ALA A 39 12.00 2.79 -14.59
C ALA A 39 11.30 1.44 -14.35
N VAL A 40 11.93 0.38 -14.84
CA VAL A 40 11.38 -0.99 -14.88
C VAL A 40 11.68 -1.75 -13.60
N GLY A 41 10.75 -2.61 -13.16
CA GLY A 41 11.01 -3.54 -12.05
C GLY A 41 10.94 -2.88 -10.68
N LEU A 42 10.43 -1.66 -10.58
CA LEU A 42 10.22 -0.97 -9.29
C LEU A 42 8.99 -1.52 -8.59
N ARG A 43 9.13 -1.76 -7.27
CA ARG A 43 8.02 -2.09 -6.40
C ARG A 43 7.23 -0.85 -6.04
N VAL A 44 5.90 -0.96 -6.16
CA VAL A 44 4.93 0.05 -5.75
C VAL A 44 3.96 -0.59 -4.77
N ASP A 45 3.98 -0.12 -3.53
CA ASP A 45 3.02 -0.55 -2.49
C ASP A 45 1.86 0.43 -2.45
N LEU A 46 0.63 -0.07 -2.44
CA LEU A 46 -0.58 0.66 -2.10
C LEU A 46 -0.85 0.47 -0.60
N MET A 47 -0.94 1.58 0.10
CA MET A 47 -1.08 1.67 1.54
C MET A 47 -2.30 2.53 1.89
N GLU A 48 -2.87 2.28 3.05
CA GLU A 48 -3.82 3.15 3.72
C GLU A 48 -3.15 3.84 4.91
N SER A 49 -3.56 5.07 5.26
CA SER A 49 -2.91 5.83 6.31
C SER A 49 -3.79 5.93 7.55
N ASP A 50 -3.29 5.41 8.66
CA ASP A 50 -4.05 5.28 9.91
C ASP A 50 -4.07 6.59 10.73
N ASN A 51 -4.12 7.75 10.05
CA ASN A 51 -4.09 9.06 10.71
C ASN A 51 -5.39 9.40 11.45
N ASN A 52 -6.40 8.52 11.38
CA ASN A 52 -7.65 8.71 12.08
C ASN A 52 -7.54 8.20 13.54
N LEU A 53 -8.14 8.92 14.47
CA LEU A 53 -8.24 8.52 15.89
C LEU A 53 -9.34 7.46 16.11
N GLU A 54 -9.95 6.95 15.04
CA GLU A 54 -11.24 6.23 15.08
C GLU A 54 -11.06 4.71 15.01
N GLU A 55 -9.97 4.23 14.42
CA GLU A 55 -9.60 2.81 14.38
C GLU A 55 -8.57 2.49 15.48
N SER A 56 -9.01 2.52 16.74
CA SER A 56 -8.27 1.96 17.89
C SER A 56 -6.77 2.30 17.94
N GLY A 57 -6.46 3.59 18.16
CA GLY A 57 -5.11 4.12 18.29
C GLY A 57 -4.27 3.53 19.43
N ILE A 58 -3.59 2.41 19.15
CA ILE A 58 -2.48 1.92 19.96
C ILE A 58 -1.25 1.56 19.11
N ILE A 59 -1.36 1.44 17.77
CA ILE A 59 -0.24 1.19 16.85
C ILE A 59 -0.45 2.02 15.57
N ASP A 60 0.48 2.93 15.28
CA ASP A 60 0.51 3.90 14.16
C ASP A 60 1.14 3.26 12.91
N ASP A 61 0.70 2.05 12.54
CA ASP A 61 1.27 1.29 11.42
C ASP A 61 0.28 1.31 10.24
N ASP A 62 0.45 2.28 9.34
CA ASP A 62 -0.25 2.37 8.04
C ASP A 62 -0.54 0.98 7.42
N ASP A 63 -1.81 0.72 7.07
CA ASP A 63 -2.29 -0.57 6.55
C ASP A 63 -1.78 -0.89 5.12
N PHE A 64 -1.20 -2.08 4.94
CA PHE A 64 -0.80 -2.57 3.61
C PHE A 64 -2.00 -3.15 2.85
N MET A 65 -2.34 -2.57 1.69
CA MET A 65 -3.47 -3.02 0.88
C MET A 65 -3.03 -3.97 -0.23
N ASN A 66 -2.04 -3.59 -1.04
CA ASN A 66 -1.54 -4.40 -2.16
C ASN A 66 -0.18 -3.92 -2.68
N TYR A 67 0.45 -4.67 -3.58
CA TYR A 67 1.65 -4.22 -4.29
C TYR A 67 1.66 -4.66 -5.75
N VAL A 68 2.45 -3.96 -6.56
CA VAL A 68 2.75 -4.33 -7.94
C VAL A 68 4.20 -4.02 -8.27
N ILE A 69 4.70 -4.60 -9.36
CA ILE A 69 5.99 -4.27 -9.96
C ILE A 69 5.73 -3.55 -11.28
N SER A 70 6.42 -2.42 -11.50
CA SER A 70 6.35 -1.69 -12.76
C SER A 70 6.87 -2.52 -13.93
N ASP A 71 6.18 -2.44 -15.06
CA ASP A 71 6.45 -3.21 -16.27
C ASP A 71 7.61 -2.64 -17.12
N ASP A 72 7.86 -3.23 -18.28
CA ASP A 72 8.93 -2.84 -19.22
C ASP A 72 8.78 -1.41 -19.77
N SER A 73 7.58 -0.82 -19.68
CA SER A 73 7.31 0.57 -20.02
C SER A 73 7.42 1.51 -18.81
N GLY A 74 7.78 0.98 -17.64
CA GLY A 74 7.78 1.68 -16.36
C GLY A 74 6.37 1.94 -15.81
N SER A 75 5.34 1.33 -16.40
CA SER A 75 3.95 1.55 -16.00
C SER A 75 3.57 0.62 -14.86
N PHE A 76 2.65 1.08 -14.01
CA PHE A 76 2.05 0.27 -12.96
C PHE A 76 0.56 0.55 -12.83
N SER A 77 -0.18 -0.45 -12.35
CA SER A 77 -1.58 -0.35 -11.96
C SER A 77 -1.82 -1.24 -10.75
N VAL A 78 -2.22 -0.66 -9.63
CA VAL A 78 -2.45 -1.35 -8.36
C VAL A 78 -3.84 -0.99 -7.84
N ASN A 79 -4.54 -1.94 -7.23
CA ASN A 79 -5.80 -1.70 -6.54
C ASN A 79 -5.81 -2.44 -5.21
N GLY A 80 -6.68 -1.98 -4.31
CA GLY A 80 -6.89 -2.61 -3.02
C GLY A 80 -8.14 -2.06 -2.37
N SER A 81 -8.47 -2.64 -1.22
CA SER A 81 -9.61 -2.24 -0.40
C SER A 81 -9.28 -2.31 1.07
N GLU A 82 -9.90 -1.46 1.86
CA GLU A 82 -9.80 -1.45 3.33
C GLU A 82 -11.17 -1.12 3.95
N ILE A 83 -11.42 -1.63 5.15
CA ILE A 83 -12.61 -1.36 5.96
C ILE A 83 -12.28 -0.22 6.91
N GLU A 84 -12.95 0.92 6.72
CA GLU A 84 -12.79 2.07 7.60
C GLU A 84 -14.15 2.71 7.90
N ILE A 85 -14.32 3.27 9.11
CA ILE A 85 -15.51 4.04 9.48
C ILE A 85 -15.59 5.33 8.64
N SER A 86 -14.44 5.99 8.53
CA SER A 86 -14.22 7.23 7.79
C SER A 86 -13.83 6.91 6.34
N GLY A 87 -13.51 7.92 5.53
CA GLY A 87 -13.00 7.70 4.18
C GLY A 87 -11.52 7.37 4.19
N ILE A 88 -11.14 6.28 3.51
CA ILE A 88 -9.73 5.84 3.38
C ILE A 88 -8.84 6.96 2.78
N GLU A 89 -7.62 7.08 3.30
CA GLU A 89 -6.47 7.95 2.95
C GLU A 89 -5.36 7.22 2.17
N PRO A 90 -5.67 6.68 0.97
CA PRO A 90 -4.72 5.84 0.28
C PRO A 90 -3.51 6.62 -0.20
N TYR A 91 -2.39 5.93 -0.30
CA TYR A 91 -1.19 6.46 -0.91
C TYR A 91 -0.35 5.33 -1.52
N VAL A 92 0.54 5.68 -2.44
CA VAL A 92 1.51 4.74 -2.99
C VAL A 92 2.93 5.04 -2.51
N ASN A 93 3.65 4.00 -2.13
CA ASN A 93 5.09 4.04 -1.88
C ASN A 93 5.83 3.44 -3.07
N ILE A 94 6.64 4.25 -3.75
CA ILE A 94 7.47 3.84 -4.87
C ILE A 94 8.90 3.64 -4.37
N PHE A 95 9.38 2.40 -4.43
CA PHE A 95 10.72 2.03 -3.94
C PHE A 95 11.71 2.01 -5.11
N HIS A 96 12.73 2.86 -5.08
CA HIS A 96 13.65 3.00 -6.22
C HIS A 96 15.12 3.27 -5.84
N LYS A 97 15.97 3.10 -6.84
CA LYS A 97 17.43 3.33 -6.79
C LYS A 97 17.91 4.38 -7.81
N CYS A 98 16.99 5.02 -8.53
CA CYS A 98 17.33 6.09 -9.47
C CYS A 98 18.17 7.17 -8.80
N ASP A 99 19.34 7.46 -9.37
CA ASP A 99 20.35 8.37 -8.84
C ASP A 99 20.71 8.18 -7.35
N ASP A 100 20.71 6.92 -6.89
CA ASP A 100 20.95 6.58 -5.48
C ASP A 100 22.35 6.02 -5.20
N GLY A 101 23.20 5.91 -6.24
CA GLY A 101 24.58 5.43 -6.13
C GLY A 101 24.71 4.07 -5.43
N MET A 102 25.71 3.94 -4.56
CA MET A 102 25.99 2.72 -3.77
C MET A 102 25.21 2.64 -2.45
N SER A 103 24.16 3.45 -2.27
CA SER A 103 23.38 3.40 -1.03
C SER A 103 22.86 1.98 -0.80
N PRO A 104 22.94 1.43 0.42
CA PRO A 104 22.45 0.08 0.69
C PRO A 104 20.91 0.01 0.63
N CYS A 105 20.20 1.10 0.95
CA CYS A 105 18.74 1.12 1.10
C CYS A 105 18.08 2.03 0.07
N GLN A 106 16.85 1.71 -0.32
CA GLN A 106 16.15 2.40 -1.40
C GLN A 106 15.65 3.77 -0.99
N ARG A 107 15.50 4.67 -1.96
CA ARG A 107 14.67 5.87 -1.85
C ARG A 107 13.21 5.44 -1.94
N VAL A 108 12.35 6.08 -1.15
CA VAL A 108 10.91 5.79 -1.11
C VAL A 108 10.13 7.09 -1.28
N LEU A 109 9.51 7.21 -2.45
CA LEU A 109 8.63 8.31 -2.77
C LEU A 109 7.20 7.94 -2.39
N ARG A 110 6.61 8.70 -1.46
CA ARG A 110 5.19 8.62 -1.12
C ARG A 110 4.40 9.60 -1.99
N ILE A 111 3.35 9.10 -2.64
CA ILE A 111 2.37 9.92 -3.35
C ILE A 111 1.00 9.65 -2.76
N ASN A 112 0.41 10.66 -2.12
CA ASN A 112 -0.94 10.57 -1.58
C ASN A 112 -1.97 10.56 -2.71
N VAL A 113 -2.97 9.70 -2.59
CA VAL A 113 -4.09 9.60 -3.50
C VAL A 113 -5.29 10.32 -2.85
N PRO A 114 -5.99 11.19 -3.59
CA PRO A 114 -7.11 11.93 -3.00
C PRO A 114 -8.22 10.99 -2.52
N LYS A 115 -8.81 11.25 -1.35
CA LYS A 115 -10.01 10.52 -0.88
C LYS A 115 -11.14 10.49 -1.92
N SER A 116 -11.25 11.52 -2.76
CA SER A 116 -12.25 11.56 -3.82
C SER A 116 -12.06 10.52 -4.93
N ALA A 117 -10.92 9.83 -4.96
CA ALA A 117 -10.66 8.72 -5.88
C ALA A 117 -11.10 7.35 -5.32
N THR A 118 -11.60 7.31 -4.08
CA THR A 118 -12.04 6.08 -3.42
C THR A 118 -13.53 5.89 -3.64
N VAL A 119 -13.97 4.64 -3.61
CA VAL A 119 -15.38 4.28 -3.74
C VAL A 119 -15.78 3.28 -2.67
N TRP A 120 -17.06 3.29 -2.30
CA TRP A 120 -17.62 2.28 -1.41
C TRP A 120 -17.73 0.93 -2.12
N GLY A 121 -17.33 -0.14 -1.45
CA GLY A 121 -17.32 -1.50 -1.98
C GLY A 121 -15.91 -2.05 -2.19
N ASP A 122 -15.85 -3.34 -2.55
CA ASP A 122 -14.61 -4.10 -2.75
C ASP A 122 -13.88 -3.78 -4.05
N THR A 123 -14.60 -3.27 -5.05
CA THR A 123 -14.11 -3.13 -6.41
C THR A 123 -14.12 -1.66 -6.87
N PRO A 124 -12.96 -1.09 -7.20
CA PRO A 124 -12.88 0.25 -7.75
C PRO A 124 -13.57 0.32 -9.12
N THR A 125 -14.37 1.35 -9.33
CA THR A 125 -15.05 1.59 -10.63
C THR A 125 -14.25 2.50 -11.55
N GLU A 126 -13.29 3.24 -11.00
CA GLU A 126 -12.43 4.18 -11.73
C GLU A 126 -10.97 4.00 -11.28
N VAL A 127 -10.04 4.39 -12.15
CA VAL A 127 -8.60 4.35 -11.86
C VAL A 127 -8.09 5.78 -11.77
N PHE A 128 -7.52 6.14 -10.63
CA PHE A 128 -6.82 7.40 -10.45
C PHE A 128 -5.41 7.31 -11.03
N SER A 129 -5.09 8.17 -12.00
CA SER A 129 -3.74 8.22 -12.58
C SER A 129 -2.91 9.32 -11.91
N ILE A 130 -1.73 8.95 -11.41
CA ILE A 130 -0.72 9.92 -10.96
C ILE A 130 0.09 10.51 -12.12
N GLY A 131 -0.18 10.08 -13.36
CA GLY A 131 0.55 10.48 -14.55
C GLY A 131 1.95 9.86 -14.65
N THR A 132 2.88 10.60 -15.26
CA THR A 132 4.30 10.20 -15.36
C THR A 132 5.12 10.90 -14.28
N PHE A 133 5.92 10.13 -13.53
CA PHE A 133 6.79 10.66 -12.49
C PHE A 133 8.27 10.41 -12.81
N GLU A 134 9.10 11.46 -12.72
CA GLU A 134 10.55 11.40 -12.89
C GLU A 134 11.25 11.24 -11.53
N LEU A 135 12.00 10.15 -11.36
CA LEU A 135 12.59 9.74 -10.09
C LEU A 135 14.04 10.22 -9.89
N SER A 136 14.68 10.79 -10.91
CA SER A 136 16.06 11.32 -10.77
C SER A 136 16.12 12.56 -9.87
N GLY A 137 15.05 13.35 -9.82
CA GLY A 137 14.93 14.48 -8.91
C GLY A 137 14.87 14.07 -7.43
N LYS A 138 15.42 14.92 -6.54
CA LYS A 138 15.24 14.77 -5.08
C LYS A 138 13.93 15.43 -4.66
N VAL A 139 13.02 14.64 -4.10
CA VAL A 139 11.72 15.12 -3.61
C VAL A 139 11.82 15.41 -2.11
N LEU A 140 11.32 16.57 -1.67
CA LEU A 140 11.26 16.90 -0.25
C LEU A 140 10.33 15.92 0.48
N GLY A 141 10.77 15.38 1.61
CA GLY A 141 10.00 14.40 2.39
C GLY A 141 10.12 12.95 1.91
N GLU A 142 10.90 12.69 0.85
CA GLU A 142 11.23 11.33 0.44
C GLU A 142 11.99 10.58 1.55
N ARG A 143 11.59 9.33 1.78
CA ARG A 143 12.12 8.48 2.85
C ARG A 143 13.16 7.52 2.32
N ARG A 144 13.76 6.74 3.23
CA ARG A 144 14.58 5.57 2.88
C ARG A 144 14.06 4.31 3.54
N SER A 145 14.11 3.21 2.80
CA SER A 145 13.76 1.89 3.33
C SER A 145 14.72 0.81 2.86
N CYS A 146 15.06 -0.09 3.77
CA CYS A 146 15.87 -1.28 3.48
C CYS A 146 14.99 -2.51 3.23
N ALA A 147 13.67 -2.34 3.17
CA ALA A 147 12.76 -3.38 2.70
C ALA A 147 13.01 -3.68 1.21
N TYR A 148 12.68 -4.89 0.79
CA TYR A 148 12.63 -5.29 -0.63
C TYR A 148 13.91 -5.08 -1.45
N ARG A 149 15.08 -4.99 -0.80
CA ARG A 149 16.39 -4.74 -1.43
C ARG A 149 16.77 -5.68 -2.58
N ASN A 150 16.20 -6.89 -2.59
CA ASN A 150 16.45 -7.88 -3.64
C ASN A 150 15.57 -7.69 -4.89
N LEU A 151 14.53 -6.87 -4.83
CA LEU A 151 13.55 -6.70 -5.93
C LEU A 151 13.86 -5.51 -6.85
N THR A 152 14.79 -4.64 -6.47
CA THR A 152 15.00 -3.33 -7.11
C THR A 152 16.40 -3.11 -7.66
N ALA A 153 17.20 -4.18 -7.70
CA ALA A 153 18.55 -4.15 -8.27
C ALA A 153 18.56 -3.91 -9.80
N THR A 154 17.44 -4.17 -10.50
CA THR A 154 17.34 -4.08 -11.96
C THR A 154 16.96 -2.69 -12.49
N SER A 155 16.62 -1.74 -11.62
CA SER A 155 16.18 -0.39 -12.00
C SER A 155 17.29 0.66 -11.93
N SER A 156 18.55 0.23 -11.88
CA SER A 156 19.70 1.13 -11.93
C SER A 156 19.92 1.51 -13.39
N ALA A 157 19.85 2.80 -13.71
CA ALA A 157 20.15 3.32 -15.04
C ALA A 157 21.60 2.99 -15.47
#